data_AF-A0A0A2A602-F1
#
_entry.id   AF-A0A0A2A602-F1
#
_cell.length_a   1.000
_cell.length_b   1.000
_cell.length_c   1.000
_cell.angle_alpha   90.00
_cell.angle_beta   90.00
_cell.angle_gamma   90.00
#
_symmetry.space_group_name_H-M   'P 1'
#
loop_
_entity.id
_entity.type
_entity.pdbx_description
1 polymer ?
#
loop_
_entity_poly.entity_id
_entity_poly.type
_entity_poly.pdbx_seq_one_letter_code
_entity_poly.pdbx_strand_id
1 'polypeptide(L)'
;MENKVKRIGYLPRKRVLEIIDEISKSESISRSKVVGILVEEALDARGIANFGYGNTNKSNIYKSDIYNEIQNDNVHLKDAEDEFVDDSGYTVSSYKKLDRKISSADIELANKINILKESGLI
;
A
#
# COMPACT_ATOMS: atom_id res chain seq x y z
N MET A 1 -15.69 -21.07 -24.63
CA MET A 1 -14.96 -21.16 -23.34
C MET A 1 -15.37 -19.97 -22.50
N GLU A 2 -16.08 -20.21 -21.40
CA GLU A 2 -16.46 -19.16 -20.46
C GLU A 2 -15.22 -18.80 -19.63
N ASN A 3 -14.58 -17.68 -19.95
CA ASN A 3 -13.43 -17.19 -19.19
C ASN A 3 -13.93 -16.55 -17.89
N LYS A 4 -14.09 -17.37 -16.84
CA LYS A 4 -14.42 -16.89 -15.51
C LYS A 4 -13.25 -16.05 -14.98
N VAL A 5 -13.48 -14.75 -14.82
CA VAL A 5 -12.50 -13.83 -14.24
C VAL A 5 -12.22 -14.24 -12.79
N LYS A 6 -10.96 -14.57 -12.48
CA LYS A 6 -10.51 -14.81 -11.10
C LYS A 6 -10.38 -13.46 -10.40
N ARG A 7 -11.03 -13.29 -9.25
CA ARG A 7 -10.88 -12.10 -8.40
C ARG A 7 -9.78 -12.37 -7.38
N ILE A 8 -8.89 -11.39 -7.18
CA ILE A 8 -7.90 -11.41 -6.11
C ILE A 8 -8.37 -10.46 -5.00
N GLY A 9 -8.20 -10.87 -3.75
CA GLY A 9 -8.41 -10.00 -2.59
C GLY A 9 -7.13 -9.23 -2.30
N TYR A 10 -7.11 -7.95 -2.66
CA TYR A 10 -6.02 -7.04 -2.33
C TYR A 10 -6.60 -5.65 -2.08
N LEU A 11 -6.17 -5.01 -1.00
CA LEU A 11 -6.55 -3.64 -0.67
C LEU A 11 -5.34 -2.72 -0.91
N PRO A 12 -5.35 -1.89 -1.97
CA PRO A 12 -4.27 -0.96 -2.23
C PRO A 12 -4.19 0.15 -1.19
N ARG A 13 -3.02 0.78 -1.04
CA ARG A 13 -2.83 1.99 -0.23
C ARG A 13 -3.76 3.11 -0.72
N LYS A 14 -4.18 4.00 0.19
CA LYS A 14 -5.08 5.13 -0.11
C LYS A 14 -4.63 5.97 -1.30
N ARG A 15 -3.34 6.37 -1.33
CA ARG A 15 -2.76 7.15 -2.44
C ARG A 15 -2.85 6.41 -3.79
N VAL A 16 -2.66 5.08 -3.78
CA VAL A 16 -2.76 4.27 -5.00
C VAL A 16 -4.21 4.22 -5.49
N LEU A 17 -5.18 4.10 -4.58
CA LEU A 17 -6.60 4.17 -4.92
C LEU A 17 -6.98 5.52 -5.54
N GLU A 18 -6.49 6.62 -4.97
CA GLU A 18 -6.72 7.97 -5.50
C GLU A 18 -6.17 8.12 -6.92
N ILE A 19 -4.93 7.69 -7.16
CA ILE A 19 -4.30 7.72 -8.49
C ILE A 19 -5.10 6.86 -9.51
N ILE A 20 -5.52 5.65 -9.11
CA ILE A 20 -6.34 4.79 -9.98
C ILE A 20 -7.67 5.48 -10.32
N ASP A 21 -8.30 6.15 -9.35
CA ASP A 21 -9.54 6.89 -9.56
C ASP A 21 -9.36 8.09 -10.50
N GLU A 22 -8.25 8.82 -10.39
CA GLU A 22 -7.91 9.92 -11.30
C GLU A 22 -7.72 9.42 -12.73
N ILE A 23 -6.90 8.37 -12.94
CA ILE A 23 -6.66 7.78 -14.27
C ILE A 23 -7.96 7.21 -14.85
N SER A 24 -8.77 6.55 -14.02
CA SER A 24 -10.06 5.99 -14.45
C SER A 24 -10.99 7.07 -14.99
N LYS A 25 -10.99 8.25 -14.35
CA LYS A 25 -11.80 9.41 -14.79
C LYS A 25 -11.20 10.10 -16.02
N SER A 26 -9.88 10.30 -16.09
CA SER A 26 -9.24 10.99 -17.20
C SER A 26 -9.34 10.20 -18.51
N GLU A 27 -9.08 8.90 -18.44
CA GLU A 27 -9.03 8.01 -19.61
C GLU A 27 -10.36 7.29 -19.89
N SER A 28 -11.40 7.53 -19.06
CA SER A 28 -12.72 6.89 -19.19
C SER A 28 -12.67 5.36 -19.24
N ILE A 29 -11.73 4.75 -18.50
CA ILE A 29 -11.57 3.30 -18.37
C ILE A 29 -11.93 2.83 -16.97
N SER A 30 -12.38 1.58 -16.84
CA SER A 30 -12.72 1.02 -15.53
C SER A 30 -11.46 0.82 -14.66
N ARG A 31 -11.61 0.99 -13.33
CA ARG A 31 -10.53 0.77 -12.37
C ARG A 31 -9.83 -0.57 -12.53
N SER A 32 -10.60 -1.65 -12.74
CA SER A 32 -10.03 -2.99 -12.96
C SER A 32 -9.15 -3.05 -14.21
N LYS A 33 -9.48 -2.28 -15.24
CA LYS A 33 -8.67 -2.18 -16.47
C LYS A 33 -7.41 -1.34 -16.24
N VAL A 34 -7.50 -0.23 -15.52
CA VAL A 34 -6.33 0.56 -15.10
C VAL A 34 -5.33 -0.34 -14.36
N VAL A 35 -5.80 -1.07 -13.35
CA VAL A 35 -4.95 -1.97 -12.57
C VAL A 35 -4.33 -3.05 -13.45
N GLY A 36 -5.09 -3.66 -14.37
CA GLY A 36 -4.57 -4.65 -15.30
C GLY A 36 -3.41 -4.12 -16.14
N ILE A 37 -3.59 -2.94 -16.74
CA ILE A 37 -2.55 -2.28 -17.56
C ILE A 37 -1.30 -1.98 -16.73
N LEU A 38 -1.46 -1.37 -15.56
CA LEU A 38 -0.32 -1.04 -14.68
C LEU A 38 0.46 -2.29 -14.25
N VAL A 39 -0.24 -3.40 -13.99
CA VAL A 39 0.40 -4.68 -13.65
C VAL A 39 1.17 -5.23 -14.85
N GLU A 40 0.58 -5.24 -16.04
CA GLU A 40 1.26 -5.68 -17.26
C GLU A 40 2.52 -4.85 -17.54
N GLU A 41 2.44 -3.53 -17.42
CA GLU A 41 3.58 -2.62 -17.59
C GLU A 41 4.68 -2.86 -16.56
N ALA A 42 4.31 -3.08 -15.30
CA ALA A 42 5.28 -3.37 -14.24
C ALA A 42 6.00 -4.71 -14.45
N LEU A 43 5.31 -5.71 -15.00
CA LEU A 43 5.91 -7.01 -15.30
C LEU A 43 6.80 -6.96 -16.55
N ASP A 44 6.39 -6.18 -17.55
CA ASP A 44 7.19 -5.85 -18.74
C ASP A 44 8.49 -5.13 -18.34
N ALA A 45 8.40 -4.11 -17.48
CA ALA A 45 9.56 -3.39 -16.95
C ALA A 45 10.52 -4.29 -16.14
N ARG A 46 10.02 -5.39 -15.56
CA ARG A 46 10.83 -6.40 -14.87
C ARG A 46 11.48 -7.41 -15.82
N GLY A 47 11.26 -7.29 -17.13
CA GLY A 47 11.77 -8.23 -18.13
C GLY A 47 11.04 -9.57 -18.14
N ILE A 48 9.87 -9.66 -17.51
CA ILE A 48 9.03 -10.88 -17.54
C ILE A 48 8.17 -10.82 -18.82
N ALA A 49 8.78 -10.61 -19.97
CA ALA A 49 8.05 -10.42 -21.22
C ALA A 49 7.60 -11.77 -21.79
N ASN A 50 6.39 -12.22 -21.45
CA ASN A 50 5.64 -13.31 -22.12
C ASN A 50 4.19 -13.44 -21.61
N PHE A 51 3.52 -12.33 -21.25
CA PHE A 51 2.09 -12.39 -20.91
C PHE A 51 1.30 -12.42 -22.22
N GLY A 52 0.66 -13.54 -22.52
CA GLY A 52 -0.04 -13.84 -23.77
C GLY A 52 -1.31 -13.01 -24.03
N TYR A 53 -1.25 -11.68 -23.92
CA TYR A 53 -2.22 -10.76 -24.50
C TYR A 53 -1.55 -10.01 -25.65
N GLY A 54 -1.70 -10.57 -26.85
CA GLY A 54 -0.98 -10.13 -28.04
C GLY A 54 -1.32 -8.69 -28.45
N ASN A 55 -0.29 -7.84 -28.42
CA ASN A 55 0.00 -6.95 -29.53
C ASN A 55 1.51 -6.59 -29.52
N THR A 56 2.35 -7.59 -29.75
CA THR A 56 3.82 -7.50 -29.80
C THR A 56 4.37 -6.63 -30.95
N ASN A 57 3.51 -5.89 -31.67
CA ASN A 57 3.91 -5.12 -32.85
C ASN A 57 3.83 -3.59 -32.69
N LYS A 58 3.54 -3.04 -31.49
CA LYS A 58 3.47 -1.57 -31.30
C LYS A 58 4.23 -0.95 -30.13
N SER A 59 4.74 -1.71 -29.16
CA SER A 59 5.37 -1.13 -27.96
C SER A 59 6.88 -0.94 -28.04
N ASN A 60 7.58 -1.57 -28.99
CA ASN A 60 9.04 -1.44 -29.16
C ASN A 60 9.52 -0.07 -29.68
N ILE A 61 8.63 0.91 -29.90
CA ILE A 61 9.00 2.22 -30.45
C ILE A 61 8.98 3.33 -29.38
N TYR A 62 8.34 3.12 -28.22
CA TYR A 62 8.19 4.19 -27.21
C TYR A 62 8.88 3.92 -25.85
N LYS A 63 9.60 2.81 -25.69
CA LYS A 63 10.17 2.40 -24.40
C LYS A 63 11.67 2.11 -24.47
N SER A 64 12.48 3.16 -24.42
CA SER A 64 13.81 3.10 -23.78
C SER A 64 14.22 4.43 -23.19
N ASP A 65 13.76 5.54 -23.80
CA ASP A 65 14.35 6.84 -23.48
C ASP A 65 13.64 7.56 -22.32
N ILE A 66 12.34 7.34 -22.10
CA ILE A 66 11.58 7.96 -20.98
C ILE A 66 11.94 7.35 -19.62
N TYR A 67 12.29 6.06 -19.55
CA TYR A 67 12.60 5.41 -18.27
C TYR A 67 13.96 5.82 -17.69
N ASN A 68 14.89 6.26 -18.54
CA ASN A 68 16.20 6.74 -18.10
C ASN A 68 16.17 8.22 -17.66
N GLU A 69 15.18 9.00 -18.09
CA GLU A 69 15.07 10.42 -17.74
C GLU A 69 14.49 10.63 -16.32
N ILE A 70 13.54 9.78 -15.89
CA ILE A 70 12.90 9.87 -14.57
C ILE A 70 13.87 9.57 -13.40
N GLN A 71 14.99 8.89 -13.65
CA GLN A 71 15.98 8.58 -12.61
C GLN A 71 16.90 9.76 -12.25
N ASN A 72 16.92 10.83 -13.05
CA ASN A 72 17.82 11.97 -12.82
C ASN A 72 17.18 13.12 -12.03
N ASP A 73 15.86 13.22 -12.03
CA ASP A 73 15.17 14.12 -11.14
C ASP A 73 15.09 13.46 -9.77
N ASN A 74 15.96 13.92 -8.87
CA ASN A 74 15.87 13.71 -7.44
C ASN A 74 14.55 14.30 -6.94
N VAL A 75 13.44 13.60 -7.21
CA VAL A 75 12.18 13.82 -6.53
C VAL A 75 12.51 13.52 -5.07
N HIS A 76 12.71 14.57 -4.30
CA HIS A 76 12.61 14.54 -2.85
C HIS A 76 11.20 14.03 -2.53
N LEU A 77 11.03 12.70 -2.59
CA LEU A 77 9.96 11.97 -1.95
C LEU A 77 10.22 12.22 -0.48
N LYS A 78 9.62 13.30 0.04
CA LYS A 78 9.50 13.50 1.49
C LYS A 78 8.98 12.18 2.00
N ASP A 79 9.74 11.54 2.89
CA ASP A 79 9.47 10.26 3.52
C ASP A 79 7.97 10.12 3.74
N ALA A 80 7.30 9.51 2.76
CA ALA A 80 5.90 9.23 2.84
C ALA A 80 5.89 7.98 3.70
N GLU A 81 5.80 8.21 5.02
CA GLU A 81 5.40 7.26 6.05
C GLU A 81 5.05 5.93 5.41
N ASP A 82 6.04 5.04 5.35
CA ASP A 82 5.89 3.73 4.76
C ASP A 82 5.02 2.91 5.71
N GLU A 83 3.72 3.24 5.73
CA GLU A 83 2.71 2.47 6.41
C GLU A 83 2.58 1.16 5.64
N PHE A 84 3.35 0.18 6.09
CA PHE A 84 3.19 -1.20 5.74
C PHE A 84 1.80 -1.63 6.21
N VAL A 85 0.87 -1.80 5.27
CA VAL A 85 -0.41 -2.45 5.51
C VAL A 85 -0.15 -3.95 5.55
N ASP A 86 -0.36 -4.57 6.71
CA ASP A 86 -0.38 -6.03 6.77
C ASP A 86 -1.66 -6.57 6.10
N ASP A 87 -1.71 -7.88 5.83
CA ASP A 87 -2.87 -8.54 5.22
C ASP A 87 -4.15 -8.46 6.10
N SER A 88 -4.07 -7.96 7.34
CA SER A 88 -5.21 -7.70 8.23
C SER A 88 -5.83 -6.31 8.04
N GLY A 89 -5.20 -5.44 7.24
CA GLY A 89 -5.75 -4.14 6.85
C GLY A 89 -5.66 -3.05 7.93
N TYR A 90 -4.90 -3.26 9.01
CA TYR A 90 -4.65 -2.24 10.03
C TYR A 90 -3.18 -1.83 10.01
N THR A 91 -2.91 -0.53 9.93
CA THR A 91 -1.55 0.01 10.06
C THR A 91 -1.17 -0.01 11.55
N VAL A 92 -0.13 -0.77 11.90
CA VAL A 92 0.48 -0.66 13.23
C VAL A 92 1.43 0.52 13.14
N SER A 93 1.03 1.70 13.63
CA SER A 93 1.94 2.83 13.74
C SER A 93 3.12 2.43 14.65
N SER A 94 4.28 2.11 14.08
CA SER A 94 5.47 1.69 14.84
C SER A 94 6.07 2.81 15.72
N TYR A 95 5.52 4.03 15.66
CA TYR A 95 5.94 5.18 16.45
C TYR A 95 4.87 5.68 17.42
N LYS A 96 4.13 4.79 18.10
CA LYS A 96 3.59 5.19 19.42
C LYS A 96 4.75 5.24 20.41
N LYS A 97 5.52 6.33 20.41
CA LYS A 97 6.10 6.81 21.66
C LYS A 97 4.92 6.99 22.60
N LEU A 98 4.86 6.20 23.66
CA LEU A 98 3.98 6.45 24.78
C LEU A 98 4.46 7.77 25.42
N ASP A 99 4.05 8.91 24.84
CA ASP A 99 4.35 10.24 25.39
C ASP A 99 3.63 10.50 26.71
N ARG A 100 2.80 9.55 27.18
CA ARG A 100 2.28 9.56 28.54
C ARG A 100 3.39 9.17 29.51
N LYS A 101 4.06 10.19 30.06
CA LYS A 101 4.85 10.04 31.30
C LYS A 101 3.93 9.44 32.37
N ILE A 102 4.40 8.40 33.06
CA ILE A 102 3.68 7.77 34.17
C ILE A 102 3.30 8.85 35.18
N SER A 103 2.00 9.07 35.39
CA SER A 103 1.50 10.07 36.33
C SER A 103 1.41 9.49 37.74
N SER A 104 1.38 10.34 38.76
CA SER A 104 1.12 9.91 40.15
C SER A 104 -0.20 9.15 40.28
N ALA A 105 -1.23 9.54 39.53
CA ALA A 105 -2.52 8.84 39.49
C ALA A 105 -2.40 7.39 38.97
N ASP A 106 -1.47 7.15 38.04
CA ASP A 106 -1.24 5.80 37.49
C ASP A 106 -0.58 4.90 38.53
N ILE A 107 0.32 5.46 39.34
CA ILE A 107 1.00 4.77 40.45
C ILE A 107 0.01 4.44 41.57
N GLU A 108 -0.84 5.38 41.96
CA GLU A 108 -1.86 5.17 42.99
C GLU A 108 -2.86 4.09 42.60
N LEU A 109 -3.30 4.09 41.34
CA LEU A 109 -4.20 3.06 40.82
C LEU A 109 -3.54 1.68 40.87
N ALA A 110 -2.27 1.57 40.46
CA ALA A 110 -1.52 0.32 40.50
C ALA A 110 -1.39 -0.21 41.94
N ASN A 111 -1.09 0.65 42.91
CA ASN A 111 -1.02 0.28 44.32
C ASN A 111 -2.38 -0.20 44.83
N LYS A 112 -3.47 0.49 44.47
CA LYS A 112 -4.82 0.08 44.86
C LYS A 112 -5.20 -1.28 44.29
N ILE A 113 -4.85 -1.55 43.03
CA ILE A 113 -5.06 -2.87 42.41
C ILE A 113 -4.24 -3.94 43.14
N ASN A 114 -2.99 -3.65 43.50
CA ASN A 114 -2.15 -4.61 44.21
C ASN A 114 -2.74 -4.97 45.59
N ILE A 115 -3.21 -3.97 46.35
CA ILE A 115 -3.88 -4.18 47.63
C ILE A 115 -5.15 -5.04 47.44
N LEU A 116 -5.95 -4.76 46.42
CA LEU A 116 -7.17 -5.52 46.15
C LEU A 116 -6.87 -7.00 45.82
N LYS A 117 -5.82 -7.26 45.04
CA LYS A 117 -5.34 -8.63 44.76
C LYS A 117 -4.85 -9.34 46.03
N GLU A 118 -4.04 -8.66 46.85
CA GLU A 118 -3.56 -9.23 48.12
C GLU A 118 -4.70 -9.51 49.10
N SER A 119 -5.77 -8.69 49.07
CA SER A 119 -6.98 -8.92 49.86
C SER A 119 -7.94 -9.98 49.27
N GLY A 120 -7.64 -10.54 48.09
CA GLY A 120 -8.47 -11.55 47.43
C GLY A 120 -9.84 -11.06 46.95
N LEU A 121 -10.03 -9.75 46.80
CA LEU A 121 -11.26 -9.16 46.26
C LEU A 121 -11.34 -9.21 44.73
N ILE A 122 -10.18 -9.39 44.06
CA ILE A 122 -10.01 -9.52 42.61
C ILE A 122 -8.86 -10.48 42.29
#